data_AF-K0SK99-F1
#
_entry.id   AF-K0SK99-F1
#
_cell.length_a   1.000
_cell.length_b   1.000
_cell.length_c   1.000
_cell.angle_alpha   90.00
_cell.angle_beta   90.00
_cell.angle_gamma   90.00
#
_symmetry.space_group_name_H-M   'P 1'
#
loop_
_entity.id
_entity.type
_entity.pdbx_description
1 polymer ?
#
loop_
_entity_poly.entity_id
_entity_poly.type
_entity_poly.pdbx_seq_one_letter_code
_entity_poly.pdbx_strand_id
1 'polypeptide(L)'
;LLGKGNLQAVLQWLGKGKVRERVNAKWEEGGNIGLLYIAATMKQHNLMSYLLLNGADVNVLDSAGHSVLRAFCLNETNPSQLVRLILSWGAELFEKGERVTKERKLAWRHKMSEEGNAEISNLVAPELGGRRCEIVSAPETHDDLAGKTCVVEEYIEISDQYRVRMEFTNEVLLLDSDNLKRRDRTPQDPGYYVECKNNRLIHRDFKSNEECQAFIASLGSDVGELSKVGSDAEAKAEQAAADLLAELGLEDLEGPSSSASKKNNQPVASSGKKKKRGGKKKGRK
;
A
#
# COMPACT_ATOMS: atom_id res chain seq x y z
N LEU A 1 18.31 -1.30 -1.37
CA LEU A 1 17.17 -2.23 -1.60
C LEU A 1 16.93 -3.02 -0.32
N LEU A 2 15.85 -2.69 0.39
CA LEU A 2 15.56 -3.18 1.75
C LEU A 2 15.36 -4.72 1.77
N GLY A 3 16.34 -5.47 2.30
CA GLY A 3 16.26 -6.92 2.53
C GLY A 3 15.75 -7.27 3.93
N LYS A 4 15.80 -8.56 4.32
CA LYS A 4 15.41 -9.07 5.67
C LYS A 4 16.03 -8.29 6.84
N GLY A 5 17.22 -7.71 6.65
CA GLY A 5 17.88 -6.86 7.65
C GLY A 5 17.15 -5.55 7.95
N ASN A 6 16.24 -5.10 7.08
CA ASN A 6 15.57 -3.82 7.23
C ASN A 6 14.22 -3.93 7.98
N LEU A 7 13.50 -5.06 7.88
CA LEU A 7 12.26 -5.27 8.66
C LEU A 7 12.53 -5.16 10.16
N GLN A 8 13.61 -5.78 10.65
CA GLN A 8 13.98 -5.72 12.06
C GLN A 8 14.30 -4.29 12.50
N ALA A 9 15.02 -3.53 11.68
CA ALA A 9 15.34 -2.13 11.97
C ALA A 9 14.07 -1.26 12.02
N VAL A 10 13.15 -1.42 11.06
CA VAL A 10 11.84 -0.74 11.07
C VAL A 10 11.05 -1.08 12.34
N LEU A 11 10.99 -2.35 12.74
CA LEU A 11 10.26 -2.76 13.95
C LEU A 11 10.91 -2.24 15.24
N GLN A 12 12.24 -2.26 15.31
CA GLN A 12 12.99 -1.67 16.43
C GLN A 12 12.72 -0.17 16.53
N TRP A 13 12.77 0.55 15.41
CA TRP A 13 12.52 1.98 15.37
C TRP A 13 11.06 2.33 15.71
N LEU A 14 10.08 1.55 15.25
CA LEU A 14 8.68 1.70 15.65
C LEU A 14 8.53 1.52 17.17
N GLY A 15 9.29 0.59 17.76
CA GLY A 15 9.29 0.30 19.20
C GLY A 15 10.05 1.29 20.08
N LYS A 16 10.88 2.19 19.53
CA LYS A 16 11.61 3.23 20.29
C LYS A 16 10.68 4.34 20.82
N GLY A 17 9.43 4.40 20.38
CA GLY A 17 8.45 5.38 20.85
C GLY A 17 7.02 4.86 20.74
N LYS A 18 6.05 5.77 20.79
CA LYS A 18 4.64 5.42 20.56
C LYS A 18 4.46 5.05 19.09
N VAL A 19 4.21 3.76 18.83
CA VAL A 19 4.07 3.20 17.47
C VAL A 19 3.09 4.01 16.62
N ARG A 20 1.94 4.41 17.19
CA ARG A 20 0.91 5.20 16.51
C ARG A 20 1.37 6.57 16.01
N GLU A 21 2.36 7.18 16.67
CA GLU A 21 2.95 8.46 16.25
C GLU A 21 3.98 8.28 15.13
N ARG A 22 4.34 7.04 14.80
CA ARG A 22 5.43 6.71 13.87
C ARG A 22 4.97 6.00 12.60
N VAL A 23 3.84 5.29 12.61
CA VAL A 23 3.39 4.48 11.46
C VAL A 23 3.10 5.29 10.18
N ASN A 24 2.87 6.60 10.31
CA ASN A 24 2.65 7.52 9.19
C ASN A 24 3.89 8.31 8.78
N ALA A 25 5.06 7.95 9.31
CA ALA A 25 6.34 8.49 8.86
C ALA A 25 6.51 8.34 7.34
N LYS A 26 7.01 9.40 6.70
CA LYS A 26 7.26 9.47 5.26
C LYS A 26 8.74 9.66 5.00
N TRP A 27 9.21 9.07 3.90
CA TRP A 27 10.55 9.32 3.38
C TRP A 27 10.50 10.50 2.41
N GLU A 28 10.83 11.70 2.90
CA GLU A 28 10.76 12.94 2.12
C GLU A 28 11.62 12.89 0.85
N GLU A 29 12.90 12.55 0.98
CA GLU A 29 13.86 12.47 -0.12
C GLU A 29 13.51 11.37 -1.14
N GLY A 30 12.80 10.33 -0.71
CA GLY A 30 12.28 9.26 -1.55
C GLY A 30 10.97 9.57 -2.27
N GLY A 31 10.54 10.84 -2.31
CA GLY A 31 9.26 11.22 -2.91
C GLY A 31 8.09 11.15 -1.94
N ASN A 32 8.33 11.45 -0.67
CA ASN A 32 7.33 11.49 0.40
C ASN A 32 6.60 10.16 0.63
N ILE A 33 7.30 9.05 0.44
CA ILE A 33 6.71 7.71 0.48
C ILE A 33 6.54 7.24 1.94
N GLY A 34 5.31 6.91 2.34
CA GLY A 34 5.00 6.40 3.69
C GLY A 34 5.44 4.96 3.94
N LEU A 35 5.59 4.58 5.22
CA LEU A 35 5.96 3.21 5.62
C LEU A 35 5.04 2.12 5.04
N LEU A 36 3.73 2.39 4.91
CA LEU A 36 2.78 1.44 4.32
C LEU A 36 3.12 1.14 2.85
N TYR A 37 3.51 2.16 2.08
CA TYR A 37 3.94 2.00 0.70
C TYR A 37 5.23 1.19 0.61
N ILE A 38 6.21 1.49 1.49
CA ILE A 38 7.49 0.72 1.54
C ILE A 38 7.21 -0.76 1.84
N ALA A 39 6.38 -1.04 2.85
CA ALA A 39 5.98 -2.40 3.21
C ALA A 39 5.29 -3.12 2.03
N ALA A 40 4.44 -2.40 1.30
CA ALA A 40 3.77 -2.86 0.09
C ALA A 40 4.77 -3.21 -1.04
N THR A 41 5.75 -2.34 -1.34
CA THR A 41 6.79 -2.61 -2.35
C THR A 41 7.64 -3.84 -1.98
N MET A 42 7.89 -4.03 -0.69
CA MET A 42 8.63 -5.18 -0.17
C MET A 42 7.78 -6.47 -0.02
N LYS A 43 6.48 -6.43 -0.38
CA LYS A 43 5.51 -7.52 -0.22
C LYS A 43 5.44 -8.06 1.22
N GLN A 44 5.62 -7.18 2.21
CA GLN A 44 5.61 -7.51 3.64
C GLN A 44 4.19 -7.38 4.23
N HIS A 45 3.30 -8.32 3.89
CA HIS A 45 1.89 -8.27 4.30
C HIS A 45 1.69 -8.15 5.82
N ASN A 46 2.47 -8.87 6.63
CA ASN A 46 2.37 -8.76 8.10
C ASN A 46 2.78 -7.36 8.59
N LEU A 47 3.79 -6.74 7.97
CA LEU A 47 4.18 -5.37 8.30
C LEU A 47 3.08 -4.38 7.91
N MET A 48 2.50 -4.53 6.72
CA MET A 48 1.34 -3.72 6.31
C MET A 48 0.19 -3.83 7.31
N SER A 49 -0.19 -5.06 7.66
CA SER A 49 -1.22 -5.34 8.65
C SER A 49 -0.90 -4.71 10.01
N TYR A 50 0.35 -4.84 10.48
CA TYR A 50 0.80 -4.22 11.73
C TYR A 50 0.71 -2.69 11.69
N LEU A 51 1.13 -2.06 10.59
CA LEU A 51 1.05 -0.61 10.40
C LEU A 51 -0.41 -0.13 10.40
N LEU A 52 -1.29 -0.79 9.66
CA LEU A 52 -2.73 -0.48 9.57
C LEU A 52 -3.43 -0.63 10.93
N LEU A 53 -3.16 -1.72 11.67
CA LEU A 53 -3.64 -1.93 13.04
C LEU A 53 -3.18 -0.84 14.01
N ASN A 54 -2.06 -0.17 13.72
CA ASN A 54 -1.53 0.92 14.51
C ASN A 54 -1.89 2.31 13.96
N GLY A 55 -2.82 2.39 12.99
CA GLY A 55 -3.34 3.67 12.49
C GLY A 55 -2.59 4.27 11.31
N ALA A 56 -1.86 3.45 10.54
CA ALA A 56 -1.31 3.90 9.27
C ALA A 56 -2.45 4.32 8.33
N ASP A 57 -2.28 5.47 7.66
CA ASP A 57 -3.20 5.96 6.66
C ASP A 57 -3.12 5.07 5.42
N VAL A 58 -4.19 4.31 5.18
CA VAL A 58 -4.33 3.44 4.01
C VAL A 58 -4.30 4.21 2.68
N ASN A 59 -4.65 5.50 2.73
CA ASN A 59 -4.72 6.39 1.57
C ASN A 59 -3.52 7.35 1.48
N VAL A 60 -2.40 7.03 2.14
CA VAL A 60 -1.16 7.81 2.02
C VAL A 60 -0.79 8.02 0.56
N LEU A 61 -0.42 9.26 0.23
CA LEU A 61 -0.09 9.71 -1.11
C LEU A 61 1.43 9.85 -1.28
N ASP A 62 1.93 9.48 -2.46
CA ASP A 62 3.28 9.84 -2.90
C ASP A 62 3.38 11.34 -3.26
N SER A 63 4.59 11.82 -3.57
CA SER A 63 4.84 13.20 -4.01
C SER A 63 4.12 13.59 -5.30
N ALA A 64 3.70 12.62 -6.11
CA ALA A 64 2.90 12.85 -7.30
C ALA A 64 1.38 12.79 -7.02
N GLY A 65 0.98 12.64 -5.75
CA GLY A 65 -0.41 12.60 -5.31
C GLY A 65 -1.12 11.28 -5.62
N HIS A 66 -0.39 10.18 -5.75
CA HIS A 66 -0.97 8.86 -5.98
C HIS A 66 -1.07 8.06 -4.69
N SER A 67 -2.21 7.40 -4.48
CA SER A 67 -2.36 6.47 -3.35
C SER A 67 -1.55 5.19 -3.54
N VAL A 68 -1.31 4.46 -2.45
CA VAL A 68 -0.75 3.09 -2.50
C VAL A 68 -1.55 2.22 -3.47
N LEU A 69 -2.89 2.25 -3.41
CA LEU A 69 -3.75 1.46 -4.30
C LEU A 69 -3.49 1.77 -5.79
N ARG A 70 -3.37 3.05 -6.14
CA ARG A 70 -3.03 3.49 -7.51
C ARG A 70 -1.74 2.82 -7.98
N ALA A 71 -0.68 2.88 -7.19
CA ALA A 71 0.64 2.38 -7.57
C ALA A 71 0.66 0.86 -7.82
N PHE A 72 -0.16 0.10 -7.10
CA PHE A 72 -0.21 -1.36 -7.21
C PHE A 72 -1.25 -1.89 -8.19
N CYS A 73 -2.20 -1.08 -8.64
CA CYS A 73 -3.12 -1.45 -9.72
C CYS A 73 -2.43 -1.62 -11.08
N LEU A 74 -1.29 -0.93 -11.32
CA LEU A 74 -0.53 -0.95 -12.58
C LEU A 74 0.82 -1.67 -12.45
N ASN A 75 0.98 -2.50 -11.41
CA ASN A 75 2.24 -3.18 -11.16
C ASN A 75 2.24 -4.55 -11.86
N GLU A 76 3.28 -4.86 -12.63
CA GLU A 76 3.39 -6.10 -13.43
C GLU A 76 3.51 -7.38 -12.57
N THR A 77 3.82 -7.27 -11.27
CA THR A 77 4.14 -8.44 -10.43
C THR A 77 2.95 -9.03 -9.65
N ASN A 78 1.72 -8.81 -10.14
CA ASN A 78 0.42 -9.23 -9.60
C ASN A 78 0.30 -9.14 -8.06
N PRO A 79 0.06 -7.94 -7.48
CA PRO A 79 -0.03 -7.72 -6.04
C PRO A 79 -1.40 -8.05 -5.41
N SER A 80 -2.11 -9.08 -5.89
CA SER A 80 -3.52 -9.33 -5.49
C SER A 80 -3.76 -9.38 -3.98
N GLN A 81 -2.88 -10.03 -3.21
CA GLN A 81 -3.00 -10.10 -1.74
C GLN A 81 -2.86 -8.73 -1.06
N LEU A 82 -1.92 -7.91 -1.52
CA LEU A 82 -1.71 -6.53 -1.04
C LEU A 82 -2.91 -5.65 -1.36
N VAL A 83 -3.42 -5.72 -2.60
CA VAL A 83 -4.57 -4.92 -3.04
C VAL A 83 -5.81 -5.29 -2.24
N ARG A 84 -6.07 -6.60 -2.06
CA ARG A 84 -7.16 -7.09 -1.21
C ARG A 84 -7.03 -6.61 0.23
N LEU A 85 -5.82 -6.66 0.81
CA LEU A 85 -5.57 -6.15 2.15
C LEU A 85 -5.97 -4.68 2.27
N ILE A 86 -5.39 -3.79 1.46
CA ILE A 86 -5.63 -2.35 1.60
C ILE A 86 -7.07 -1.95 1.23
N LEU A 87 -7.71 -2.59 0.24
CA LEU A 87 -9.13 -2.36 -0.08
C LEU A 87 -10.03 -2.70 1.11
N SER A 88 -9.73 -3.78 1.81
CA SER A 88 -10.47 -4.21 2.98
C SER A 88 -10.31 -3.27 4.19
N TRP A 89 -9.28 -2.43 4.18
CA TRP A 89 -9.02 -1.32 5.12
C TRP A 89 -9.52 0.03 4.62
N GLY A 90 -10.23 0.06 3.49
CA GLY A 90 -10.83 1.30 2.98
C GLY A 90 -9.95 2.09 2.01
N ALA A 91 -8.95 1.46 1.40
CA ALA A 91 -8.17 2.12 0.34
C ALA A 91 -9.08 2.67 -0.77
N GLU A 92 -8.69 3.83 -1.26
CA GLU A 92 -9.31 4.56 -2.35
C GLU A 92 -8.25 4.86 -3.42
N LEU A 93 -8.72 4.96 -4.66
CA LEU A 93 -7.87 5.37 -5.77
C LEU A 93 -7.75 6.89 -5.75
N PHE A 94 -6.53 7.38 -5.56
CA PHE A 94 -6.19 8.79 -5.73
C PHE A 94 -5.21 8.95 -6.89
N GLU A 95 -5.41 9.98 -7.70
CA GLU A 95 -4.53 10.39 -8.79
C GLU A 95 -4.33 11.90 -8.71
N LYS A 96 -3.06 12.35 -8.67
CA LYS A 96 -2.71 13.78 -8.56
C LYS A 96 -3.37 14.51 -7.39
N GLY A 97 -3.52 13.81 -6.27
CA GLY A 97 -4.10 14.34 -5.03
C GLY A 97 -5.62 14.28 -4.96
N GLU A 98 -6.30 13.83 -6.02
CA GLU A 98 -7.75 13.80 -6.08
C GLU A 98 -8.29 12.37 -6.15
N ARG A 99 -9.42 12.11 -5.49
CA ARG A 99 -10.08 10.82 -5.55
C ARG A 99 -10.60 10.58 -6.97
N VAL A 100 -10.27 9.42 -7.51
CA VAL A 100 -10.61 9.03 -8.89
C VAL A 100 -12.13 8.87 -9.04
N THR A 101 -12.71 9.53 -10.07
CA THR A 101 -14.15 9.43 -10.40
C THR A 101 -14.51 8.08 -11.03
N LYS A 102 -15.82 7.78 -11.15
CA LYS A 102 -16.29 6.53 -11.79
C LYS A 102 -15.82 6.41 -13.24
N GLU A 103 -15.83 7.50 -14.00
CA GLU A 103 -15.39 7.56 -15.39
C GLU A 103 -13.88 7.29 -15.50
N ARG A 104 -13.10 7.87 -14.58
CA ARG A 104 -11.66 7.65 -14.56
C ARG A 104 -11.31 6.24 -14.10
N LYS A 105 -12.08 5.63 -13.19
CA LYS A 105 -11.95 4.20 -12.85
C LYS A 105 -12.17 3.28 -14.06
N LEU A 106 -13.09 3.64 -14.97
CA LEU A 106 -13.31 2.88 -16.21
C LEU A 106 -12.08 2.96 -17.14
N ALA A 107 -11.48 4.15 -17.31
CA ALA A 107 -10.24 4.29 -18.08
C ALA A 107 -9.10 3.45 -17.48
N TRP A 108 -9.01 3.42 -16.15
CA TRP A 108 -8.08 2.56 -15.44
C TRP A 108 -8.34 1.08 -15.69
N ARG A 109 -9.60 0.64 -15.76
CA ARG A 109 -9.97 -0.76 -16.05
C ARG A 109 -9.32 -1.25 -17.35
N HIS A 110 -9.45 -0.45 -18.42
CA HIS A 110 -8.84 -0.77 -19.72
C HIS A 110 -7.31 -0.86 -19.61
N LYS A 111 -6.68 0.12 -18.97
CA LYS A 111 -5.23 0.13 -18.79
C LYS A 111 -4.71 -1.07 -17.99
N MET A 112 -5.38 -1.41 -16.89
CA MET A 112 -5.04 -2.59 -16.08
C MET A 112 -5.16 -3.88 -16.88
N SER A 113 -6.19 -4.00 -17.73
CA SER A 113 -6.35 -5.16 -18.61
C SER A 113 -5.25 -5.25 -19.67
N GLU A 114 -4.83 -4.13 -20.27
CA GLU A 114 -3.71 -4.07 -21.24
C GLU A 114 -2.37 -4.50 -20.61
N GLU A 115 -2.16 -4.16 -19.34
CA GLU A 115 -0.97 -4.54 -18.57
C GLU A 115 -1.07 -5.96 -17.96
N GLY A 116 -2.14 -6.71 -18.25
CA GLY A 116 -2.32 -8.09 -17.77
C GLY A 116 -2.87 -8.21 -16.35
N ASN A 117 -3.28 -7.11 -15.72
CA ASN A 117 -3.81 -7.04 -14.35
C ASN A 117 -5.35 -7.15 -14.29
N ALA A 118 -5.93 -8.05 -15.09
CA ALA A 118 -7.39 -8.21 -15.20
C ALA A 118 -8.06 -8.58 -13.85
N GLU A 119 -7.41 -9.39 -13.01
CA GLU A 119 -7.95 -9.74 -11.69
C GLU A 119 -8.13 -8.49 -10.80
N ILE A 120 -7.10 -7.65 -10.72
CA ILE A 120 -7.16 -6.40 -9.95
C ILE A 120 -8.18 -5.45 -10.57
N SER A 121 -8.22 -5.38 -11.90
CA SER A 121 -9.18 -4.58 -12.65
C SER A 121 -10.61 -4.91 -12.25
N ASN A 122 -10.97 -6.21 -12.25
CA ASN A 122 -12.29 -6.70 -11.85
C ASN A 122 -12.56 -6.50 -10.36
N LEU A 123 -11.51 -6.49 -9.53
CA LEU A 123 -11.63 -6.26 -8.10
C LEU A 123 -11.89 -4.80 -7.74
N VAL A 124 -11.20 -3.83 -8.36
CA VAL A 124 -11.32 -2.40 -7.99
C VAL A 124 -12.41 -1.64 -8.73
N ALA A 125 -12.93 -2.25 -9.80
CA ALA A 125 -13.96 -1.68 -10.66
C ALA A 125 -15.33 -1.51 -9.97
N PRO A 126 -15.88 -2.54 -9.31
CA PRO A 126 -17.10 -2.43 -8.52
C PRO A 126 -16.90 -1.59 -7.27
N GLU A 127 -17.99 -1.05 -6.70
CA GLU A 127 -17.91 -0.22 -5.50
C GLU A 127 -17.42 -0.98 -4.27
N LEU A 128 -17.89 -2.22 -4.12
CA LEU A 128 -17.60 -3.07 -2.96
C LEU A 128 -16.47 -4.08 -3.18
N GLY A 129 -15.93 -4.18 -4.40
CA GLY A 129 -14.92 -5.19 -4.74
C GLY A 129 -13.66 -5.09 -3.86
N GLY A 130 -13.27 -6.23 -3.26
CA GLY A 130 -12.14 -6.32 -2.32
C GLY A 130 -12.39 -5.68 -0.96
N ARG A 131 -13.53 -5.02 -0.74
CA ARG A 131 -13.83 -4.34 0.52
C ARG A 131 -14.41 -5.30 1.54
N ARG A 132 -14.23 -4.93 2.80
CA ARG A 132 -14.99 -5.52 3.91
C ARG A 132 -16.37 -4.90 3.95
N CYS A 133 -17.37 -5.76 4.10
CA CYS A 133 -18.77 -5.38 4.19
C CYS A 133 -19.42 -6.04 5.40
N GLU A 134 -20.54 -5.48 5.79
CA GLU A 134 -21.51 -6.06 6.70
C GLU A 134 -22.73 -6.50 5.88
N ILE A 135 -23.25 -7.69 6.19
CA ILE A 135 -24.50 -8.17 5.62
C ILE A 135 -25.65 -7.50 6.36
N VAL A 136 -26.40 -6.62 5.70
CA VAL A 136 -27.50 -5.85 6.32
C VAL A 136 -28.86 -6.52 6.20
N SER A 137 -29.02 -7.36 5.19
CA SER A 137 -30.21 -8.19 4.99
C SER A 137 -29.74 -9.50 4.36
N ALA A 138 -30.04 -10.62 5.00
CA ALA A 138 -29.73 -11.92 4.42
C ALA A 138 -30.89 -12.40 3.52
N PRO A 139 -30.64 -13.29 2.55
CA PRO A 139 -31.70 -14.04 1.89
C PRO A 139 -32.53 -14.81 2.94
N GLU A 140 -33.82 -15.04 2.68
CA GLU A 140 -34.81 -15.60 3.64
C GLU A 140 -34.38 -16.92 4.33
N THR A 141 -33.37 -17.62 3.82
CA THR A 141 -32.84 -18.86 4.38
C THR A 141 -31.68 -18.67 5.37
N HIS A 142 -31.26 -17.43 5.66
CA HIS A 142 -30.01 -17.10 6.37
C HIS A 142 -30.14 -15.94 7.36
N ASP A 143 -31.24 -15.88 8.13
CA ASP A 143 -31.48 -14.79 9.11
C ASP A 143 -30.34 -14.60 10.13
N ASP A 144 -29.50 -15.61 10.36
CA ASP A 144 -28.35 -15.58 11.26
C ASP A 144 -27.13 -14.79 10.73
N LEU A 145 -27.12 -14.45 9.45
CA LEU A 145 -26.02 -13.74 8.81
C LEU A 145 -26.10 -12.21 8.94
N ALA A 146 -27.26 -11.67 9.31
CA ALA A 146 -27.41 -10.23 9.48
C ALA A 146 -26.43 -9.69 10.55
N GLY A 147 -25.72 -8.61 10.22
CA GLY A 147 -24.67 -8.00 11.04
C GLY A 147 -23.31 -8.71 10.99
N LYS A 148 -23.19 -9.85 10.31
CA LYS A 148 -21.91 -10.54 10.11
C LYS A 148 -21.07 -9.88 9.03
N THR A 149 -19.76 -10.05 9.14
CA THR A 149 -18.77 -9.41 8.28
C THR A 149 -18.26 -10.37 7.22
N CYS A 150 -18.09 -9.83 6.02
CA CYS A 150 -17.57 -10.56 4.86
C CYS A 150 -16.61 -9.68 4.07
N VAL A 151 -15.80 -10.30 3.21
CA VAL A 151 -14.97 -9.60 2.24
C VAL A 151 -15.44 -9.97 0.84
N VAL A 152 -15.65 -8.96 -0.01
CA VAL A 152 -16.04 -9.17 -1.40
C VAL A 152 -14.85 -9.69 -2.19
N GLU A 153 -14.96 -10.89 -2.75
CA GLU A 153 -13.90 -11.48 -3.56
C GLU A 153 -13.96 -11.03 -5.02
N GLU A 154 -15.18 -10.90 -5.54
CA GLU A 154 -15.48 -10.64 -6.94
C GLU A 154 -16.92 -10.11 -7.10
N TYR A 155 -17.14 -9.34 -8.17
CA TYR A 155 -18.48 -9.00 -8.66
C TYR A 155 -18.75 -9.76 -9.96
N ILE A 156 -19.89 -10.42 -10.04
CA ILE A 156 -20.30 -11.27 -11.16
C ILE A 156 -21.30 -10.49 -12.00
N GLU A 157 -20.82 -9.93 -13.13
CA GLU A 157 -21.63 -9.06 -13.99
C GLU A 157 -22.90 -9.75 -14.55
N ILE A 158 -22.85 -11.05 -14.81
CA ILE A 158 -23.96 -11.80 -15.43
C ILE A 158 -25.16 -11.91 -14.49
N SER A 159 -24.92 -12.10 -13.20
CA SER A 159 -25.96 -12.26 -12.18
C SER A 159 -26.23 -10.98 -11.39
N ASP A 160 -25.43 -9.92 -11.59
CA ASP A 160 -25.46 -8.69 -10.80
C ASP A 160 -25.29 -8.93 -9.29
N GLN A 161 -24.39 -9.87 -8.95
CA GLN A 161 -24.16 -10.29 -7.56
C GLN A 161 -22.70 -10.19 -7.16
N TYR A 162 -22.48 -9.99 -5.86
CA TYR A 162 -21.17 -10.09 -5.25
C TYR A 162 -20.93 -11.49 -4.71
N ARG A 163 -19.78 -12.07 -5.08
CA ARG A 163 -19.24 -13.24 -4.42
C ARG A 163 -18.48 -12.78 -3.18
N VAL A 164 -19.00 -13.12 -2.01
CA VAL A 164 -18.41 -12.72 -0.73
C VAL A 164 -17.90 -13.93 0.03
N ARG A 165 -16.82 -13.75 0.80
CA ARG A 165 -16.34 -14.72 1.77
C ARG A 165 -16.58 -14.21 3.18
N MET A 166 -17.24 -15.02 4.00
CA MET A 166 -17.43 -14.76 5.43
C MET A 166 -16.08 -14.79 6.16
N GLU A 167 -15.81 -13.81 7.02
CA GLU A 167 -14.48 -13.64 7.62
C GLU A 167 -14.04 -14.80 8.53
N PHE A 168 -14.98 -15.42 9.24
CA PHE A 168 -14.67 -16.39 10.31
C PHE A 168 -15.09 -17.82 9.97
N THR A 169 -16.13 -18.00 9.16
CA THR A 169 -16.58 -19.33 8.72
C THR A 169 -15.94 -19.75 7.40
N ASN A 170 -15.34 -18.79 6.66
CA ASN A 170 -14.84 -18.97 5.29
C ASN A 170 -15.90 -19.43 4.27
N GLU A 171 -17.17 -19.45 4.67
CA GLU A 171 -18.32 -19.70 3.80
C GLU A 171 -18.35 -18.66 2.68
N VAL A 172 -18.74 -19.09 1.49
CA VAL A 172 -18.85 -18.23 0.32
C VAL A 172 -20.30 -18.11 -0.08
N LEU A 173 -20.75 -16.88 -0.27
CA LEU A 173 -22.14 -16.54 -0.59
C LEU A 173 -22.19 -15.69 -1.85
N LEU A 174 -23.33 -15.74 -2.53
CA LEU A 174 -23.69 -14.80 -3.58
C LEU A 174 -24.77 -13.88 -3.02
N LEU A 175 -24.48 -12.59 -2.97
CA LEU A 175 -25.34 -11.59 -2.37
C LEU A 175 -25.55 -10.43 -3.34
N ASP A 176 -26.75 -9.89 -3.36
CA ASP A 176 -27.07 -8.71 -4.14
C ASP A 176 -26.41 -7.48 -3.49
N SER A 177 -26.23 -6.41 -4.26
CA SER A 177 -25.65 -5.16 -3.73
C SER A 177 -26.44 -4.62 -2.54
N ASP A 178 -27.76 -4.79 -2.52
CA ASP A 178 -28.65 -4.30 -1.46
C ASP A 178 -28.50 -5.08 -0.14
N ASN A 179 -27.92 -6.29 -0.20
CA ASN A 179 -27.64 -7.09 0.99
C ASN A 179 -26.37 -6.64 1.73
N LEU A 180 -25.55 -5.81 1.10
CA LEU A 180 -24.21 -5.47 1.57
C LEU A 180 -24.09 -3.99 1.88
N LYS A 181 -23.47 -3.69 3.02
CA LYS A 181 -23.03 -2.35 3.37
C LYS A 181 -21.53 -2.33 3.59
N ARG A 182 -20.84 -1.40 2.93
CA ARG A 182 -19.41 -1.18 3.14
C ARG A 182 -19.11 -0.94 4.62
N ARG A 183 -18.16 -1.71 5.17
CA ARG A 183 -17.66 -1.63 6.55
C ARG A 183 -16.18 -1.98 6.56
N ASP A 184 -15.37 -1.03 6.14
CA ASP A 184 -13.92 -1.19 6.10
C ASP A 184 -13.34 -1.51 7.48
N ARG A 185 -12.20 -2.19 7.51
CA ARG A 185 -11.46 -2.47 8.75
C ARG A 185 -10.99 -1.19 9.41
N THR A 186 -10.94 -1.22 10.73
CA THR A 186 -10.34 -0.16 11.56
C THR A 186 -9.46 -0.80 12.63
N PRO A 187 -8.57 -0.05 13.31
CA PRO A 187 -7.83 -0.57 14.45
C PRO A 187 -8.72 -1.15 15.56
N GLN A 188 -9.98 -0.70 15.67
CA GLN A 188 -10.96 -1.18 16.66
C GLN A 188 -11.78 -2.39 16.16
N ASP A 189 -11.92 -2.54 14.84
CA ASP A 189 -12.67 -3.61 14.19
C ASP A 189 -11.87 -4.21 13.00
N PRO A 190 -10.70 -4.84 13.26
CA PRO A 190 -9.83 -5.33 12.19
C PRO A 190 -10.17 -6.75 11.69
N GLY A 191 -10.87 -7.55 12.50
CA GLY A 191 -11.16 -8.96 12.24
C GLY A 191 -9.96 -9.91 12.41
N TYR A 192 -8.76 -9.39 12.66
CA TYR A 192 -7.53 -10.13 12.97
C TYR A 192 -6.60 -9.25 13.80
N TYR A 193 -5.50 -9.80 14.31
CA TYR A 193 -4.48 -9.01 14.99
C TYR A 193 -3.07 -9.43 14.57
N VAL A 194 -2.13 -8.50 14.59
CA VAL A 194 -0.70 -8.77 14.39
C VAL A 194 0.05 -8.17 15.56
N GLU A 195 0.67 -9.02 16.38
CA GLU A 195 1.51 -8.58 17.49
C GLU A 195 2.96 -8.46 17.05
N CYS A 196 3.68 -7.46 17.57
CA CYS A 196 5.13 -7.37 17.44
C CYS A 196 5.79 -7.85 18.73
N LYS A 197 6.45 -9.01 18.71
CA LYS A 197 7.16 -9.59 19.85
C LYS A 197 8.60 -9.90 19.46
N ASN A 198 9.56 -9.37 20.21
CA ASN A 198 10.99 -9.55 19.94
C ASN A 198 11.38 -9.23 18.48
N ASN A 199 10.87 -8.11 17.95
CA ASN A 199 11.06 -7.69 16.55
C ASN A 199 10.58 -8.71 15.51
N ARG A 200 9.58 -9.54 15.86
CA ARG A 200 8.89 -10.44 14.95
C ARG A 200 7.40 -10.14 14.97
N LEU A 201 6.79 -10.17 13.78
CA LEU A 201 5.36 -10.00 13.61
C LEU A 201 4.67 -11.36 13.62
N ILE A 202 3.73 -11.55 14.54
CA ILE A 202 2.99 -12.79 14.74
C ILE A 202 1.52 -12.50 14.44
N HIS A 203 0.97 -13.20 13.45
CA HIS A 203 -0.44 -13.12 13.10
C HIS A 203 -1.28 -13.88 14.11
N ARG A 204 -2.43 -13.33 14.48
CA ARG A 204 -3.41 -13.92 15.37
C ARG A 204 -4.79 -13.84 14.73
N ASP A 205 -5.36 -15.02 14.52
CA ASP A 205 -6.73 -15.22 14.06
C ASP A 205 -7.68 -15.40 15.24
N PHE A 206 -8.97 -15.16 14.99
CA PHE A 206 -10.05 -15.28 15.96
C PHE A 206 -11.16 -16.17 15.39
N LYS A 207 -12.01 -16.73 16.26
CA LYS A 207 -13.15 -17.55 15.85
C LYS A 207 -14.36 -16.70 15.46
N SER A 208 -14.41 -15.45 15.90
CA SER A 208 -15.47 -14.52 15.53
C SER A 208 -15.00 -13.06 15.61
N ASN A 209 -15.76 -12.15 15.00
CA ASN A 209 -15.47 -10.73 15.05
C ASN A 209 -15.58 -10.18 16.47
N GLU A 210 -16.55 -10.69 17.22
CA GLU A 210 -16.79 -10.31 18.61
C GLU A 210 -15.63 -10.73 19.52
N GLU A 211 -15.04 -11.92 19.29
CA GLU A 211 -13.81 -12.34 19.98
C GLU A 211 -12.63 -11.43 19.64
N CYS A 212 -12.47 -11.06 18.36
CA CYS A 212 -11.44 -10.13 17.92
C CYS A 212 -11.61 -8.76 18.61
N GLN A 213 -12.81 -8.19 18.57
CA GLN A 213 -13.11 -6.90 19.19
C GLN A 213 -12.91 -6.93 20.70
N ALA A 214 -13.33 -8.00 21.39
CA ALA A 214 -13.10 -8.16 22.82
C ALA A 214 -11.60 -8.22 23.16
N PHE A 215 -10.81 -8.92 22.36
CA PHE A 215 -9.35 -8.93 22.48
C PHE A 215 -8.78 -7.52 22.29
N ILE A 216 -9.15 -6.80 21.23
CA ILE A 216 -8.69 -5.42 21.01
C ILE A 216 -9.07 -4.51 22.18
N ALA A 217 -10.30 -4.61 22.69
CA ALA A 217 -10.76 -3.84 23.85
C ALA A 217 -9.95 -4.16 25.11
N SER A 218 -9.57 -5.42 25.32
CA SER A 218 -8.74 -5.84 26.46
C SER A 218 -7.31 -5.27 26.46
N LEU A 219 -6.79 -4.90 25.29
CA LEU A 219 -5.50 -4.20 25.18
C LEU A 219 -5.61 -2.75 25.72
N GLY A 220 -6.83 -2.23 25.88
CA GLY A 220 -7.18 -0.83 26.12
C GLY A 220 -7.24 -0.38 27.60
N SER A 221 -6.34 -0.86 28.46
CA SER A 221 -6.05 -0.16 29.73
C SER A 221 -4.84 0.80 29.65
N ASP A 222 -4.12 0.82 28.51
CA ASP A 222 -2.93 1.67 28.30
C ASP A 222 -2.96 2.44 26.95
N VAL A 223 -4.11 2.44 26.27
CA VAL A 223 -4.26 2.99 24.91
C VAL A 223 -5.19 4.20 24.93
N GLY A 224 -4.61 5.34 25.29
CA GLY A 224 -5.29 6.63 25.38
C GLY A 224 -6.00 7.07 24.09
N GLU A 225 -7.21 7.59 24.31
CA GLU A 225 -8.02 8.56 23.55
C GLU A 225 -7.60 8.85 22.09
N LEU A 226 -8.46 8.45 21.15
CA LEU A 226 -8.52 9.02 19.80
C LEU A 226 -8.89 10.50 19.91
N SER A 227 -7.90 11.38 19.95
CA SER A 227 -8.09 12.80 19.63
C SER A 227 -7.42 13.13 18.31
N LYS A 228 -8.07 14.02 17.53
CA LYS A 228 -7.67 14.46 16.19
C LYS A 228 -6.15 14.64 16.08
N VAL A 229 -5.57 14.01 15.06
CA VAL A 229 -4.18 14.19 14.63
C VAL A 229 -3.96 15.69 14.38
N GLY A 230 -3.21 16.33 15.27
CA GLY A 230 -2.73 17.70 15.09
C GLY A 230 -1.42 17.72 14.31
N SER A 231 -1.05 18.89 13.77
CA SER A 231 0.22 19.15 13.07
C SER A 231 1.46 18.69 13.85
N ASP A 232 1.38 18.64 15.18
CA ASP A 232 2.45 18.17 16.06
C ASP A 232 2.73 16.67 15.95
N ALA A 233 1.75 15.85 15.55
CA ALA A 233 1.95 14.41 15.36
C ALA A 233 2.64 14.11 14.03
N GLU A 234 2.35 14.89 12.99
CA GLU A 234 3.00 14.78 11.68
C GLU A 234 4.48 15.19 11.77
N ALA A 235 4.78 16.34 12.39
CA ALA A 235 6.17 16.77 12.59
C ALA A 235 7.00 15.78 13.44
N LYS A 236 6.38 15.12 14.44
CA LYS A 236 7.05 14.06 15.21
C LYS A 236 7.29 12.81 14.38
N ALA A 237 6.36 12.46 13.50
CA ALA A 237 6.51 11.33 12.58
C ALA A 237 7.63 11.61 11.56
N GLU A 238 7.70 12.83 11.03
CA GLU A 238 8.73 13.29 10.08
C GLU A 238 10.12 13.30 10.70
N GLN A 239 10.29 13.89 11.89
CA GLN A 239 11.57 13.85 12.60
C GLN A 239 12.01 12.40 12.88
N ALA A 240 11.09 11.56 13.32
CA ALA A 240 11.41 10.16 13.55
C ALA A 240 11.78 9.45 12.23
N ALA A 241 11.14 9.80 11.11
CA ALA A 241 11.44 9.24 9.79
C ALA A 241 12.86 9.60 9.34
N ALA A 242 13.28 10.85 9.53
CA ALA A 242 14.64 11.29 9.27
C ALA A 242 15.66 10.48 10.08
N ASP A 243 15.39 10.24 11.36
CA ASP A 243 16.25 9.41 12.22
C ASP A 243 16.35 7.97 11.70
N LEU A 244 15.24 7.40 11.18
CA LEU A 244 15.26 6.05 10.59
C LEU A 244 16.11 5.99 9.32
N LEU A 245 16.01 6.99 8.45
CA LEU A 245 16.78 7.05 7.20
C LEU A 245 18.28 7.13 7.46
N ALA A 246 18.66 7.93 8.46
CA ALA A 246 20.03 8.01 8.97
C ALA A 246 20.51 6.66 9.54
N GLU A 247 19.70 6.01 10.38
CA GLU A 247 20.02 4.69 10.93
C GLU A 247 20.13 3.59 9.86
N LEU A 248 19.36 3.69 8.78
CA LEU A 248 19.38 2.74 7.68
C LEU A 248 20.47 3.02 6.63
N GLY A 249 21.23 4.12 6.77
CA GLY A 249 22.25 4.54 5.80
C GLY A 249 21.67 4.79 4.41
N LEU A 250 20.43 5.28 4.34
CA LEU A 250 19.71 5.56 3.08
C LEU A 250 19.77 7.04 2.68
N GLU A 251 20.61 7.84 3.35
CA GLU A 251 20.83 9.27 3.10
C GLU A 251 21.26 9.56 1.65
N ASP A 252 21.89 8.59 0.96
CA ASP A 252 22.49 8.77 -0.38
C ASP A 252 21.74 8.04 -1.52
N LEU A 253 20.52 7.52 -1.30
CA LEU A 253 19.78 6.87 -2.40
C LEU A 253 19.13 7.90 -3.31
N GLU A 254 19.87 8.36 -4.33
CA GLU A 254 19.32 9.08 -5.48
C GLU A 254 18.08 8.34 -6.00
N GLY A 255 16.93 9.02 -5.97
CA GLY A 255 15.66 8.50 -6.44
C GLY A 255 15.72 8.08 -7.92
N PRO A 256 14.78 7.23 -8.39
CA PRO A 256 14.73 6.85 -9.79
C PRO A 256 14.54 8.09 -10.65
N SER A 257 15.60 8.47 -11.37
CA SER A 257 15.61 9.60 -12.28
C SER A 257 14.40 9.55 -13.21
N SER A 258 13.66 10.65 -13.26
CA SER A 258 12.57 10.88 -14.21
C SER A 258 13.02 10.51 -15.64
N SER A 259 12.41 9.49 -16.24
CA SER A 259 12.61 9.16 -17.66
C SER A 259 11.86 10.17 -18.54
N ALA A 260 12.42 11.38 -18.67
CA ALA A 260 12.03 12.33 -19.70
C ALA A 260 12.67 11.96 -21.03
N SER A 261 11.83 11.44 -21.94
CA SER A 261 11.86 11.56 -23.39
C SER A 261 13.23 11.74 -24.09
N LYS A 262 13.63 10.70 -24.81
CA LYS A 262 14.62 10.73 -25.90
C LYS A 262 14.45 11.99 -26.77
N LYS A 263 15.45 12.86 -26.80
CA LYS A 263 15.75 13.69 -27.96
C LYS A 263 17.19 13.48 -28.40
N ASN A 264 17.26 12.85 -29.55
CA ASN A 264 18.37 12.66 -30.47
C ASN A 264 19.32 13.86 -30.49
N ASN A 265 20.63 13.62 -30.34
CA ASN A 265 21.68 14.39 -31.01
C ASN A 265 22.98 13.56 -30.99
N GLN A 266 23.35 13.04 -32.16
CA GLN A 266 24.68 12.49 -32.42
C GLN A 266 25.77 13.56 -32.32
N PRO A 267 27.00 13.14 -32.02
CA PRO A 267 28.18 13.76 -32.63
C PRO A 267 29.02 12.73 -33.42
N VAL A 268 28.93 12.87 -34.73
CA VAL A 268 30.02 12.89 -35.73
C VAL A 268 31.39 12.33 -35.30
N ALA A 269 31.81 11.28 -36.00
CA ALA A 269 33.16 10.73 -35.98
C ALA A 269 34.20 11.73 -36.55
N SER A 270 35.22 12.08 -35.76
CA SER A 270 36.38 12.83 -36.24
C SER A 270 37.55 11.89 -36.59
N SER A 271 37.77 11.73 -37.89
CA SER A 271 38.93 11.06 -38.49
C SER A 271 40.18 11.95 -38.41
N GLY A 272 41.21 11.50 -37.70
CA GLY A 272 42.52 12.15 -37.61
C GLY A 272 43.33 11.98 -38.91
N LYS A 273 43.43 13.05 -39.71
CA LYS A 273 44.32 13.11 -40.89
C LYS A 273 45.76 13.41 -40.48
N LYS A 274 46.67 12.47 -40.80
CA LYS A 274 48.13 12.62 -40.86
C LYS A 274 48.52 13.82 -41.75
N LYS A 275 49.32 14.76 -41.21
CA LYS A 275 50.10 15.75 -41.99
C LYS A 275 51.55 15.27 -42.11
N LYS A 276 52.09 15.26 -43.33
CA LYS A 276 53.48 14.98 -43.68
C LYS A 276 54.00 16.16 -44.53
N ARG A 277 55.13 16.75 -44.14
CA ARG A 277 56.07 17.64 -44.88
C ARG A 277 57.05 18.17 -43.82
N GLY A 278 58.37 18.08 -43.87
CA GLY A 278 59.37 17.78 -44.90
C GLY A 278 60.51 18.80 -44.77
N GLY A 279 61.77 18.36 -44.60
CA GLY A 279 62.95 19.18 -44.97
C GLY A 279 64.02 19.50 -43.90
N LYS A 280 65.01 18.60 -43.76
CA LYS A 280 66.49 18.80 -43.84
C LYS A 280 67.09 20.20 -43.47
N LYS A 281 68.11 20.23 -42.56
CA LYS A 281 69.58 20.15 -42.84
C LYS A 281 70.45 20.97 -41.83
N LYS A 282 71.67 20.45 -41.59
CA LYS A 282 72.90 21.05 -40.98
C LYS A 282 72.92 21.11 -39.44
N GLY A 283 73.98 20.75 -38.70
CA GLY A 283 75.32 20.26 -39.01
C GLY A 283 76.28 20.56 -37.84
N ARG A 284 77.08 19.55 -37.46
CA ARG A 284 78.48 19.61 -36.96
C ARG A 284 78.80 20.43 -35.68
N LYS A 285 79.14 19.71 -34.61
CA LYS A 285 80.50 19.66 -34.04
C LYS A 285 80.66 18.39 -33.21
#